data_AF-A0A9P0EA89-F1
#
_entry.id   AF-A0A9P0EA89-F1
#
_cell.length_a   1.000
_cell.length_b   1.000
_cell.length_c   1.000
_cell.angle_alpha   90.00
_cell.angle_beta   90.00
_cell.angle_gamma   90.00
#
_symmetry.space_group_name_H-M   'P 1'
#
loop_
_entity.id
_entity.type
_entity.pdbx_description
1 polymer ?
#
loop_
_entity_poly.entity_id
_entity_poly.type
_entity_poly.pdbx_seq_one_letter_code
_entity_poly.pdbx_strand_id
1 'polypeptide(L)'
;MARLAVLAVLVLVAVAYSEAQVAGDSYDPNPQYSYSYSSNDPVTGDNHGQSETRQGDVVQGSYSLTEADGSIRTVQYTADPVHGFNAEVHRT
;
A
#
# COMPACT_ATOMS: atom_id res chain seq x y z
N MET A 1 53.67 -11.24 16.53
CA MET A 1 52.61 -12.16 16.04
C MET A 1 51.20 -11.71 16.41
N ALA A 2 50.91 -11.35 17.68
CA ALA A 2 49.55 -10.98 18.10
C ALA A 2 48.96 -9.69 17.45
N ARG A 3 49.77 -8.65 17.20
CA ARG A 3 49.29 -7.36 16.66
C ARG A 3 48.73 -7.44 15.23
N LEU A 4 49.33 -8.27 14.38
CA LEU A 4 48.86 -8.49 13.00
C LEU A 4 47.57 -9.33 12.97
N ALA A 5 47.44 -10.30 13.87
CA ALA A 5 46.22 -11.11 13.98
C ALA A 5 45.01 -10.28 14.43
N VAL A 6 45.18 -9.35 15.37
CA VAL A 6 44.10 -8.46 15.83
C VAL A 6 43.63 -7.52 14.72
N LEU A 7 44.56 -6.93 13.95
CA LEU A 7 44.21 -6.07 12.81
C LEU A 7 43.47 -6.85 11.72
N ALA A 8 43.89 -8.07 11.41
CA ALA A 8 43.21 -8.91 10.43
C ALA A 8 41.77 -9.25 10.88
N VAL A 9 41.57 -9.57 12.17
CA VAL A 9 40.23 -9.83 12.72
C VAL A 9 39.37 -8.57 12.65
N LEU A 10 39.89 -7.40 13.01
CA LEU A 10 39.13 -6.14 12.93
C LEU A 10 38.72 -5.79 11.49
N VAL A 11 39.59 -6.02 10.51
CA VAL A 11 39.27 -5.81 9.09
C VAL A 11 38.19 -6.79 8.63
N LEU A 12 38.30 -8.08 8.96
CA LEU A 12 37.27 -9.08 8.62
C LEU A 12 35.92 -8.74 9.26
N VAL A 13 35.94 -8.27 10.50
CA VAL A 13 34.75 -7.83 11.22
C VAL A 13 34.14 -6.59 10.56
N ALA A 14 34.94 -5.59 10.20
CA ALA A 14 34.46 -4.39 9.50
C ALA A 14 33.88 -4.66 8.10
N VAL A 15 34.48 -5.61 7.37
CA VAL A 15 33.96 -6.07 6.06
C VAL A 15 32.62 -6.78 6.24
N ALA A 16 32.53 -7.74 7.18
CA ALA A 16 31.28 -8.44 7.49
C ALA A 16 30.16 -7.50 7.96
N TYR A 17 30.49 -6.48 8.75
CA TYR A 17 29.52 -5.45 9.17
C TYR A 17 29.03 -4.58 8.00
N SER A 18 29.89 -4.27 7.02
CA SER A 18 29.48 -3.48 5.84
C SER A 18 28.52 -4.26 4.93
N GLU A 19 28.75 -5.56 4.76
CA GLU A 19 27.89 -6.42 3.92
C GLU A 19 26.48 -6.59 4.52
N ALA A 20 26.36 -6.59 5.85
CA ALA A 20 25.08 -6.71 6.55
C ALA A 20 24.16 -5.47 6.45
N GLN A 21 24.66 -4.33 5.95
CA GLN A 21 23.88 -3.08 5.83
C GLN A 21 23.11 -2.96 4.50
N VAL A 22 23.23 -3.93 3.59
CA VAL A 22 22.65 -3.83 2.23
C VAL A 22 21.37 -4.66 2.11
N ALA A 23 20.42 -4.42 3.02
CA ALA A 23 19.05 -4.95 2.92
C ALA A 23 18.06 -3.99 3.61
N GLY A 24 18.13 -2.70 3.26
CA GLY A 24 17.07 -1.75 3.59
C GLY A 24 16.07 -1.72 2.45
N ASP A 25 14.78 -1.91 2.75
CA ASP A 25 13.71 -1.56 1.81
C ASP A 25 13.99 -0.17 1.24
N SER A 26 14.00 -0.04 -0.09
CA SER A 26 14.20 1.24 -0.74
C SER A 26 13.05 2.17 -0.36
N TYR A 27 13.33 3.17 0.48
CA TYR A 27 12.35 4.19 0.84
C TYR A 27 12.00 5.03 -0.38
N ASP A 28 10.73 5.00 -0.79
CA ASP A 28 10.19 5.87 -1.82
C ASP A 28 9.54 7.10 -1.15
N PRO A 29 10.08 8.32 -1.35
CA PRO A 29 9.49 9.54 -0.80
C PRO A 29 8.16 9.94 -1.46
N ASN A 30 7.78 9.33 -2.58
CA ASN A 30 6.51 9.57 -3.27
C ASN A 30 5.84 8.25 -3.68
N PRO A 31 5.36 7.45 -2.71
CA PRO A 31 4.82 6.14 -2.98
C PRO A 31 3.58 6.22 -3.87
N GLN A 32 3.48 5.28 -4.80
CA GLN A 32 2.38 5.20 -5.75
C GLN A 32 1.88 3.77 -5.91
N TYR A 33 0.57 3.62 -5.99
CA TYR A 33 -0.05 2.35 -6.38
C TYR A 33 -1.36 2.61 -7.11
N SER A 34 -1.81 1.58 -7.82
CA SER A 34 -3.15 1.50 -8.38
C SER A 34 -3.60 0.05 -8.29
N TYR A 35 -4.82 -0.18 -7.82
CA TYR A 35 -5.42 -1.50 -7.82
C TYR A 35 -6.91 -1.43 -8.08
N SER A 36 -7.46 -2.53 -8.55
CA SER A 36 -8.89 -2.72 -8.70
C SER A 36 -9.26 -4.18 -8.56
N TYR A 37 -10.43 -4.46 -8.00
CA TYR A 37 -11.01 -5.80 -7.98
C TYR A 37 -12.53 -5.73 -8.11
N SER A 38 -13.14 -6.84 -8.49
CA SER A 38 -14.58 -6.98 -8.52
C SER A 38 -15.00 -8.44 -8.27
N SER A 39 -16.20 -8.60 -7.75
CA SER A 39 -16.92 -9.87 -7.65
C SER A 39 -18.26 -9.71 -8.36
N ASN A 40 -18.63 -10.74 -9.12
CA ASN A 40 -19.91 -10.83 -9.78
C ASN A 40 -20.39 -12.28 -9.67
N ASP A 41 -21.23 -12.54 -8.68
CA ASP A 41 -21.86 -13.82 -8.42
C ASP A 41 -23.38 -13.72 -8.61
N PRO A 42 -23.91 -14.22 -9.74
CA PRO A 42 -25.34 -14.18 -10.00
C PRO A 42 -26.16 -15.14 -9.13
N VAL A 43 -25.53 -16.10 -8.44
CA VAL A 43 -26.23 -17.07 -7.57
C VAL A 43 -26.50 -16.46 -6.20
N THR A 44 -25.50 -15.82 -5.60
CA THR A 44 -25.66 -15.13 -4.31
C THR A 44 -26.19 -13.70 -4.45
N GLY A 45 -26.07 -13.10 -5.64
CA GLY A 45 -26.41 -11.70 -5.90
C GLY A 45 -25.30 -10.72 -5.50
N ASP A 46 -24.12 -11.22 -5.12
CA ASP A 46 -22.95 -10.38 -4.83
C ASP A 46 -22.44 -9.74 -6.12
N ASN A 47 -22.61 -8.42 -6.20
CA ASN A 47 -21.99 -7.61 -7.23
C ASN A 47 -21.30 -6.44 -6.53
N HIS A 48 -19.98 -6.49 -6.51
CA HIS A 48 -19.15 -5.44 -5.92
C HIS A 48 -17.97 -5.11 -6.82
N GLY A 49 -17.57 -3.84 -6.79
CA GLY A 49 -16.37 -3.34 -7.46
C GLY A 49 -15.61 -2.40 -6.53
N GLN A 50 -14.29 -2.36 -6.67
CA GLN A 50 -13.43 -1.44 -5.96
C GLN A 50 -12.28 -1.02 -6.86
N SER A 51 -11.91 0.26 -6.78
CA SER A 51 -10.68 0.77 -7.38
C SER A 51 -10.08 1.85 -6.49
N GLU A 52 -8.76 1.87 -6.41
CA GLU A 52 -8.04 2.90 -5.65
C GLU A 52 -6.70 3.21 -6.29
N THR A 53 -6.33 4.48 -6.22
CA THR A 53 -5.01 4.97 -6.60
C THR A 53 -4.43 5.80 -5.47
N ARG A 54 -3.12 5.70 -5.30
CA ARG A 54 -2.34 6.57 -4.43
C ARG A 54 -1.24 7.26 -5.22
N GLN A 55 -1.07 8.55 -4.97
CA GLN A 55 0.06 9.35 -5.43
C GLN A 55 0.57 10.17 -4.25
N GLY A 56 1.72 9.79 -3.71
CA GLY A 56 2.30 10.44 -2.53
C GLY A 56 1.36 10.33 -1.33
N ASP A 57 0.89 11.46 -0.82
CA ASP A 57 -0.03 11.53 0.32
C ASP A 57 -1.51 11.63 -0.06
N VAL A 58 -1.82 11.51 -1.36
CA VAL A 58 -3.19 11.57 -1.87
C VAL A 58 -3.67 10.18 -2.28
N VAL A 59 -4.82 9.77 -1.75
CA VAL A 59 -5.53 8.54 -2.13
C VAL A 59 -6.88 8.92 -2.73
N GLN A 60 -7.26 8.29 -3.83
CA GLN A 60 -8.56 8.45 -4.47
C GLN A 60 -9.08 7.08 -4.90
N GLY A 61 -10.37 6.83 -4.69
CA GLY A 61 -10.96 5.56 -5.10
C GLY A 61 -12.47 5.57 -5.10
N SER A 62 -13.03 4.43 -5.49
CA SER A 62 -14.46 4.17 -5.40
C SER A 62 -14.75 2.69 -5.21
N TYR A 63 -15.74 2.40 -4.35
CA TYR A 63 -16.37 1.07 -4.29
C TYR A 63 -17.85 1.13 -4.67
N SER A 64 -18.37 0.02 -5.16
CA SER A 64 -19.80 -0.26 -5.27
C SER A 64 -20.14 -1.61 -4.64
N LEU A 65 -21.35 -1.71 -4.08
CA LEU A 65 -21.92 -2.99 -3.64
C LEU A 65 -23.45 -2.98 -3.76
N THR A 66 -24.02 -4.13 -4.11
CA THR A 66 -25.46 -4.38 -4.00
C THR A 66 -25.87 -4.58 -2.54
N GLU A 67 -26.82 -3.80 -2.06
CA GLU A 67 -27.39 -3.91 -0.72
C GLU A 67 -28.48 -4.99 -0.66
N ALA A 68 -28.87 -5.37 0.57
CA ALA A 68 -29.89 -6.40 0.80
C ALA A 68 -31.28 -6.05 0.22
N ASP A 69 -31.57 -4.76 0.03
CA ASP A 69 -32.80 -4.29 -0.60
C ASP A 69 -32.71 -4.19 -2.14
N GLY A 70 -31.57 -4.60 -2.71
CA GLY A 70 -31.29 -4.56 -4.14
C GLY A 70 -30.75 -3.23 -4.66
N SER A 71 -30.66 -2.19 -3.81
CA SER A 71 -30.07 -0.92 -4.23
C SER A 71 -28.55 -1.03 -4.39
N ILE A 72 -27.97 -0.22 -5.27
CA ILE A 72 -26.51 -0.13 -5.44
C ILE A 72 -26.02 1.05 -4.62
N ARG A 73 -25.17 0.77 -3.61
CA ARG A 73 -24.39 1.81 -2.96
C ARG A 73 -23.10 2.01 -3.73
N THR A 74 -22.80 3.25 -4.10
CA THR A 74 -21.52 3.63 -4.68
C THR A 74 -20.90 4.72 -3.81
N VAL A 75 -19.65 4.54 -3.40
CA VAL A 75 -18.91 5.53 -2.62
C VAL A 75 -17.71 5.98 -3.43
N GLN A 76 -17.58 7.30 -3.63
CA GLN A 76 -16.38 7.92 -4.17
C GLN A 76 -15.65 8.58 -3.02
N TYR A 77 -14.34 8.38 -2.89
CA TYR A 77 -13.60 8.90 -1.76
C TYR A 77 -12.25 9.47 -2.16
N THR A 78 -11.77 10.39 -1.34
CA THR A 78 -10.45 11.01 -1.42
C THR A 78 -9.88 11.17 -0.01
N ALA A 79 -8.59 10.97 0.16
CA ALA A 79 -7.88 11.30 1.39
C ALA A 79 -6.63 12.11 1.05
N ASP A 80 -6.44 13.24 1.73
CA ASP A 80 -5.26 14.09 1.58
C ASP A 80 -4.89 14.80 2.91
N PRO A 81 -3.66 15.34 3.06
CA PRO A 81 -3.22 15.98 4.30
C PRO A 81 -3.96 17.26 4.70
N VAL A 82 -4.64 17.92 3.77
CA VAL A 82 -5.31 19.21 3.97
C VAL A 82 -6.76 19.00 4.40
N HIS A 83 -7.50 18.13 3.71
CA HIS A 83 -8.93 17.93 3.92
C HIS A 83 -9.26 16.63 4.68
N GLY A 84 -8.26 15.78 4.92
CA GLY A 84 -8.47 14.45 5.50
C GLY A 84 -9.27 13.55 4.55
N PHE A 85 -9.97 12.57 5.10
CA PHE A 85 -10.82 11.67 4.34
C PHE A 85 -12.17 12.32 4.05
N ASN A 86 -12.57 12.34 2.78
CA ASN A 86 -13.87 12.80 2.31
C ASN A 86 -14.48 11.73 1.40
N ALA A 87 -15.80 11.54 1.51
CA ALA A 87 -16.52 10.58 0.71
C ALA A 87 -17.91 11.10 0.30
N GLU A 88 -18.29 10.81 -0.93
CA GLU A 88 -19.63 11.03 -1.46
C GLU A 88 -20.30 9.67 -1.66
N VAL A 89 -21.52 9.52 -1.14
CA VAL A 89 -22.28 8.27 -1.15
C VAL A 89 -23.50 8.43 -2.02
N HIS A 90 -23.58 7.61 -3.07
CA HIS A 90 -24.71 7.52 -3.98
C HIS A 90 -25.44 6.20 -3.78
N ARG A 91 -26.77 6.23 -3.86
CA ARG A 91 -27.63 5.04 -3.79
C ARG A 91 -28.64 5.09 -4.93
N THR A 92 -28.70 4.02 -5.73
CA THR A 92 -29.64 3.87 -6.85
C THR A 92 -30.47 2.61 -6.71
#